data_AF-A9WN07-F1
#
_entry.id   AF-A9WN07-F1
#
_cell.length_a   1.000
_cell.length_b   1.000
_cell.length_c   1.000
_cell.angle_alpha   90.00
_cell.angle_beta   90.00
_cell.angle_gamma   90.00
#
_symmetry.space_group_name_H-M   'P 1'
#
loop_
_entity.id
_entity.type
_entity.pdbx_description
1 polymer ?
#
loop_
_entity_poly.entity_id
_entity_poly.type
_entity_poly.pdbx_seq_one_letter_code
_entity_poly.pdbx_strand_id
1 'polypeptide(L)'
;MHVARIEHLLGRYGSMTSELLAIIKADSTMAEPLPGADDYLRAEVVYATTHEGALHVNDVLTRSTRISIESWDRGVAAAPVVAELMAPILGWSKAEQDAEAKQYLARVEAERLSQEQPDDASADAVRLGLDNAPKAP
;
A
#
# COMPACT_ATOMS: atom_id res chain seq x y z
N MET A 1 6.19 24.22 -1.76
CA MET A 1 6.54 22.86 -1.29
C MET A 1 7.80 22.96 -0.43
N HIS A 2 7.85 22.26 0.70
CA HIS A 2 8.98 22.31 1.64
C HIS A 2 10.21 21.56 1.08
N VAL A 3 11.41 22.01 1.45
CA VAL A 3 12.69 21.41 1.03
C VAL A 3 12.75 19.91 1.37
N ALA A 4 12.37 19.52 2.58
CA ALA A 4 12.34 18.12 3.01
C ALA A 4 11.49 17.22 2.10
N ARG A 5 10.38 17.74 1.54
CA ARG A 5 9.53 16.99 0.59
C ARG A 5 10.21 16.82 -0.76
N ILE A 6 10.98 17.81 -1.20
CA ILE A 6 11.80 17.70 -2.43
C ILE A 6 12.94 16.70 -2.22
N GLU A 7 13.60 16.73 -1.07
CA GLU A 7 14.64 15.75 -0.72
C GLU A 7 14.08 14.33 -0.65
N HIS A 8 12.88 14.15 -0.10
CA HIS A 8 12.19 12.86 -0.09
C HIS A 8 11.92 12.34 -1.50
N LEU A 9 11.35 13.18 -2.37
CA LEU A 9 11.11 12.83 -3.78
C LEU A 9 12.42 12.51 -4.51
N LEU A 10 13.48 13.30 -4.30
CA LEU A 10 14.81 13.02 -4.86
C LEU A 10 15.38 11.69 -4.39
N GLY A 11 15.24 11.36 -3.11
CA GLY A 11 15.69 10.08 -2.56
C GLY A 11 14.96 8.88 -3.16
N ARG A 12 13.69 9.06 -3.55
CA ARG A 12 12.83 7.99 -4.08
C ARG A 12 12.89 7.85 -5.60
N TYR A 13 12.79 8.97 -6.31
CA TYR A 13 12.63 9.04 -7.76
C TYR A 13 13.90 9.49 -8.49
N GLY A 14 14.91 9.98 -7.77
CA GLY A 14 16.15 10.47 -8.38
C GLY A 14 15.89 11.52 -9.45
N SER A 15 16.41 11.31 -10.65
CA SER A 15 16.25 12.22 -11.79
C SER A 15 14.80 12.40 -12.25
N MET A 16 13.91 11.44 -11.97
CA MET A 16 12.50 11.52 -12.35
C MET A 16 11.72 12.53 -11.49
N THR A 17 12.32 13.04 -10.41
CA THR A 17 11.68 14.05 -9.53
C THR A 17 11.17 15.26 -10.31
N SER A 18 11.86 15.71 -11.36
CA SER A 18 11.39 16.84 -12.18
C SER A 18 10.05 16.57 -12.86
N GLU A 19 9.74 15.32 -13.20
CA GLU A 19 8.48 14.93 -13.82
C GLU A 19 7.33 14.99 -12.79
N LEU A 20 7.57 14.52 -11.56
CA LEU A 20 6.60 14.67 -10.46
C LEU A 20 6.37 16.14 -10.12
N LEU A 21 7.42 16.96 -10.12
CA LEU A 21 7.29 18.42 -9.94
C LEU A 21 6.48 19.07 -11.07
N ALA A 22 6.56 18.54 -12.30
CA ALA A 22 5.75 19.01 -13.42
C ALA A 22 4.27 18.66 -13.23
N ILE A 23 3.95 17.45 -12.74
CA ILE A 23 2.58 17.05 -12.36
C ILE A 23 2.03 18.02 -11.30
N ILE A 24 2.80 18.29 -10.25
CA ILE A 24 2.43 19.23 -9.17
C ILE A 24 2.27 20.67 -9.68
N LYS A 25 3.07 21.08 -10.66
CA LYS A 25 2.96 22.40 -11.26
C LYS A 25 1.69 22.54 -12.11
N ALA A 26 1.27 21.46 -12.78
CA ALA A 26 0.06 21.45 -13.58
C ALA A 26 -1.21 21.46 -12.71
N ASP A 27 -1.17 20.78 -11.56
CA ASP A 27 -2.23 20.79 -10.56
C ASP A 27 -1.62 20.82 -9.15
N SER A 28 -1.79 21.94 -8.45
CA SER A 28 -1.22 22.13 -7.12
C SER A 28 -1.79 21.19 -6.06
N THR A 29 -3.00 20.64 -6.27
CA THR A 29 -3.58 19.65 -5.36
C THR A 29 -2.78 18.34 -5.37
N MET A 30 -1.99 18.07 -6.42
CA MET A 30 -1.12 16.90 -6.50
C MET A 30 0.03 16.93 -5.47
N ALA A 31 0.29 18.08 -4.85
CA ALA A 31 1.23 18.20 -3.72
C ALA A 31 0.63 17.78 -2.37
N GLU A 32 -0.68 17.50 -2.31
CA GLU A 32 -1.32 17.01 -1.08
C GLU A 32 -0.87 15.59 -0.75
N PRO A 33 -0.71 15.26 0.54
CA PRO A 33 -0.47 13.90 0.96
C PRO A 33 -1.69 13.00 0.74
N LEU A 34 -1.45 11.69 0.64
CA LEU A 34 -2.50 10.69 0.67
C LEU A 34 -2.99 10.46 2.11
N PRO A 35 -4.30 10.24 2.33
CA PRO A 35 -4.82 9.98 3.68
C PRO A 35 -4.16 8.74 4.31
N GLY A 36 -3.67 8.88 5.54
CA GLY A 36 -2.99 7.79 6.27
C GLY A 36 -1.56 7.51 5.78
N ALA A 37 -1.05 8.29 4.82
CA ALA A 37 0.26 8.12 4.20
C ALA A 37 0.91 9.50 3.92
N ASP A 38 1.21 10.25 4.99
CA ASP A 38 1.59 11.67 4.92
C ASP A 38 2.88 11.99 4.13
N ASP A 39 3.74 10.98 3.99
CA ASP A 39 4.98 11.07 3.20
C ASP A 39 4.75 10.88 1.69
N TYR A 40 3.60 10.34 1.29
CA TYR A 40 3.27 10.02 -0.09
C TYR A 40 2.29 11.04 -0.67
N LEU A 41 2.59 11.52 -1.87
CA LEU A 41 1.81 12.55 -2.55
C LEU A 41 0.85 11.96 -3.58
N ARG A 42 -0.24 12.68 -3.82
CA ARG A 42 -1.15 12.38 -4.94
C ARG A 42 -0.42 12.33 -6.30
N ALA A 43 0.61 13.18 -6.49
CA ALA A 43 1.45 13.18 -7.69
C ALA A 43 2.11 11.82 -7.98
N GLU A 44 2.48 11.07 -6.93
CA GLU A 44 3.12 9.76 -7.08
C GLU A 44 2.15 8.71 -7.64
N VAL A 45 0.86 8.82 -7.31
CA VAL A 45 -0.19 7.95 -7.88
C VAL A 45 -0.35 8.20 -9.38
N VAL A 46 -0.43 9.48 -9.75
CA VAL A 46 -0.54 9.88 -11.16
C VAL A 46 0.71 9.42 -11.93
N TYR A 47 1.89 9.61 -11.36
CA TYR A 47 3.15 9.17 -11.95
C TYR A 47 3.21 7.65 -12.13
N ALA A 48 2.86 6.89 -11.09
CA ALA A 48 2.79 5.43 -11.14
C ALA A 48 1.86 4.94 -12.26
N THR A 49 0.71 5.60 -12.43
CA THR A 49 -0.29 5.21 -13.43
C THR A 49 0.15 5.53 -14.86
N THR A 50 0.78 6.70 -15.06
CA THR A 50 1.11 7.22 -16.40
C THR A 50 2.49 6.81 -16.90
N HIS A 51 3.47 6.60 -16.00
CA HIS A 51 4.87 6.37 -16.36
C HIS A 51 5.36 4.99 -15.91
N GLU A 52 4.85 4.45 -14.80
CA GLU A 52 5.29 3.15 -14.25
C GLU A 52 4.37 1.97 -14.62
N GLY A 53 3.26 2.26 -15.30
CA GLY A 53 2.32 1.24 -15.78
C GLY A 53 1.49 0.59 -14.67
N ALA A 54 1.20 1.31 -13.58
CA ALA A 54 0.27 0.83 -12.56
C ALA A 54 -1.16 0.76 -13.13
N LEU A 55 -1.74 -0.44 -13.14
CA LEU A 55 -3.07 -0.69 -13.71
C LEU A 55 -4.12 -0.99 -12.65
N HIS A 56 -3.72 -1.30 -11.42
CA HIS A 56 -4.61 -1.56 -10.30
C HIS A 56 -4.23 -0.71 -9.09
N VAL A 57 -5.20 -0.43 -8.20
CA VAL A 57 -4.94 0.26 -6.91
C VAL A 57 -3.87 -0.47 -6.10
N ASN A 58 -3.84 -1.80 -6.21
CA ASN A 58 -2.82 -2.64 -5.60
C ASN A 58 -1.41 -2.35 -6.11
N ASP A 59 -1.21 -2.10 -7.40
CA ASP A 59 0.11 -1.83 -7.97
C ASP A 59 0.70 -0.55 -7.36
N VAL A 60 -0.12 0.49 -7.25
CA VAL A 60 0.27 1.75 -6.62
C VAL A 60 0.64 1.53 -5.17
N LEU A 61 -0.24 0.94 -4.37
CA LEU A 61 -0.08 0.87 -2.92
C LEU A 61 0.97 -0.12 -2.43
N THR A 62 1.35 -1.11 -3.25
CA THR A 62 2.26 -2.20 -2.84
C THR A 62 3.59 -2.25 -3.59
N ARG A 63 3.65 -1.75 -4.84
CA ARG A 63 4.84 -1.88 -5.71
C ARG A 63 5.45 -0.52 -6.07
N SER A 64 4.64 0.40 -6.57
CA SER A 64 5.09 1.76 -6.94
C SER A 64 5.30 2.65 -5.73
N THR A 65 4.56 2.41 -4.65
CA THR A 65 4.74 3.01 -3.33
C THR A 65 5.00 1.91 -2.30
N ARG A 66 5.42 2.28 -1.09
CA ARG A 66 5.57 1.33 0.03
C ARG A 66 4.49 1.54 1.08
N ILE A 67 3.37 2.18 0.71
CA ILE A 67 2.28 2.56 1.62
C ILE A 67 1.74 1.33 2.35
N SER A 68 1.57 0.19 1.69
CA SER A 68 1.06 -1.03 2.33
C SER A 68 1.91 -1.56 3.48
N ILE A 69 3.17 -1.13 3.57
CA ILE A 69 4.15 -1.55 4.58
C ILE A 69 4.43 -0.41 5.58
N GLU A 70 4.53 0.83 5.09
CA GLU A 70 4.97 1.98 5.88
C GLU A 70 3.83 2.74 6.57
N SER A 71 2.59 2.61 6.08
CA SER A 71 1.42 3.17 6.76
C SER A 71 0.85 2.21 7.80
N TRP A 72 0.40 2.76 8.93
CA TRP A 72 -0.21 2.01 10.03
C TRP A 72 -1.41 1.16 9.59
N ASP A 73 -2.25 1.72 8.73
CA ASP A 73 -3.49 1.09 8.27
C ASP A 73 -3.30 0.29 6.98
N ARG A 74 -2.04 0.08 6.55
CA ARG A 74 -1.67 -0.63 5.33
C ARG A 74 -2.32 -0.03 4.08
N GLY A 75 -2.57 1.28 4.05
CA GLY A 75 -3.10 2.01 2.90
C GLY A 75 -4.62 1.97 2.78
N VAL A 76 -5.35 1.55 3.82
CA VAL A 76 -6.81 1.51 3.83
C VAL A 76 -7.42 2.89 3.57
N ALA A 77 -6.94 3.94 4.25
CA ALA A 77 -7.42 5.30 4.04
C ALA A 77 -7.02 5.88 2.68
N ALA A 78 -5.87 5.45 2.14
CA ALA A 78 -5.37 5.93 0.85
C ALA A 78 -6.10 5.30 -0.35
N ALA A 79 -6.56 4.04 -0.24
CA ALA A 79 -7.08 3.28 -1.37
C ALA A 79 -8.23 3.95 -2.16
N PRO A 80 -9.24 4.56 -1.53
CA PRO A 80 -10.30 5.27 -2.27
C PRO A 80 -9.77 6.47 -3.05
N VAL A 81 -8.82 7.23 -2.49
CA VAL A 81 -8.22 8.40 -3.14
C VAL A 81 -7.29 7.97 -4.28
N VAL A 82 -6.54 6.88 -4.11
CA VAL A 82 -5.74 6.29 -5.18
C VAL A 82 -6.64 5.91 -6.36
N ALA A 83 -7.74 5.20 -6.10
CA ALA A 83 -8.69 4.81 -7.14
C ALA A 83 -9.28 6.04 -7.86
N GLU A 84 -9.61 7.10 -7.13
CA GLU A 84 -10.12 8.36 -7.68
C GLU A 84 -9.13 9.03 -8.64
N LEU A 85 -7.84 9.05 -8.27
CA LEU A 85 -6.78 9.63 -9.11
C LEU A 85 -6.49 8.79 -10.37
N MET A 86 -6.58 7.45 -10.24
CA MET A 86 -6.36 6.52 -11.36
C MET A 86 -7.53 6.52 -12.36
N ALA A 87 -8.75 6.67 -11.88
CA ALA A 87 -9.97 6.52 -12.69
C ALA A 87 -9.98 7.36 -13.98
N PRO A 88 -9.72 8.69 -13.97
CA PRO A 88 -9.72 9.48 -15.20
C PRO A 88 -8.56 9.13 -16.15
N ILE A 89 -7.45 8.58 -15.64
CA ILE A 89 -6.28 8.22 -16.44
C ILE A 89 -6.54 6.90 -17.19
N LEU A 90 -7.14 5.93 -16.50
CA LEU A 90 -7.43 4.60 -17.03
C LEU A 90 -8.81 4.49 -17.70
N GLY A 91 -9.63 5.54 -17.61
CA GLY A 91 -10.98 5.57 -18.17
C GLY A 91 -11.99 4.75 -17.38
N TRP A 92 -11.78 4.56 -16.08
CA TRP A 92 -12.69 3.81 -15.23
C TRP A 92 -14.00 4.53 -14.98
N SER A 93 -15.08 3.76 -15.01
CA SER A 93 -16.36 4.14 -14.44
C SER A 93 -16.27 4.20 -12.91
N LYS A 94 -17.27 4.84 -12.29
CA LYS A 94 -17.39 4.86 -10.83
C LYS A 94 -17.47 3.44 -10.22
N ALA A 95 -18.11 2.52 -10.93
CA ALA A 95 -18.21 1.12 -10.49
C ALA A 95 -16.85 0.41 -10.49
N GLU A 96 -16.01 0.66 -11.50
CA GLU A 96 -14.65 0.10 -11.57
C GLU A 96 -13.74 0.72 -10.50
N GLN A 97 -13.80 2.05 -10.31
CA GLN A 97 -13.09 2.74 -9.23
C GLN A 97 -13.43 2.12 -7.86
N ASP A 98 -14.72 1.94 -7.57
CA ASP A 98 -15.18 1.40 -6.29
C ASP A 98 -14.80 -0.09 -6.15
N ALA A 99 -14.81 -0.86 -7.24
CA ALA A 99 -14.40 -2.26 -7.26
C ALA A 99 -12.91 -2.43 -6.95
N GLU A 100 -12.05 -1.60 -7.54
CA GLU A 100 -10.60 -1.60 -7.32
C GLU A 100 -10.24 -1.28 -5.87
N ALA A 101 -10.84 -0.23 -5.31
CA ALA A 101 -10.66 0.12 -3.91
C ALA A 101 -11.15 -1.02 -2.99
N LYS A 102 -12.33 -1.59 -3.26
CA LYS A 102 -12.89 -2.71 -2.48
C LYS A 102 -12.03 -3.96 -2.53
N GLN A 103 -11.48 -4.30 -3.70
CA GLN A 103 -10.59 -5.44 -3.87
C GLN A 103 -9.31 -5.28 -3.05
N TYR A 104 -8.72 -4.08 -3.05
CA TYR A 104 -7.58 -3.77 -2.22
C TYR A 104 -7.89 -3.96 -0.73
N LEU A 105 -9.01 -3.39 -0.26
CA LEU A 105 -9.43 -3.47 1.14
C LEU A 105 -9.68 -4.91 1.58
N ALA A 106 -10.33 -5.71 0.74
CA ALA A 106 -10.57 -7.13 1.03
C ALA A 106 -9.27 -7.93 1.17
N ARG A 107 -8.22 -7.58 0.39
CA ARG A 107 -6.89 -8.19 0.52
C ARG A 107 -6.27 -7.85 1.88
N VAL A 108 -6.31 -6.58 2.29
CA VAL A 108 -5.76 -6.14 3.59
C VAL A 108 -6.47 -6.86 4.74
N GLU A 109 -7.78 -6.99 4.67
CA GLU A 109 -8.55 -7.71 5.69
C GLU A 109 -8.18 -9.20 5.74
N ALA A 110 -8.09 -9.87 4.59
CA ALA A 110 -7.66 -11.26 4.54
C ALA A 110 -6.25 -11.46 5.11
N GLU A 111 -5.33 -10.52 4.86
CA GLU A 111 -3.99 -10.54 5.44
C GLU A 111 -4.01 -10.39 6.97
N ARG A 112 -4.80 -9.46 7.50
CA ARG A 112 -4.94 -9.29 8.96
C ARG A 112 -5.53 -10.53 9.61
N LEU A 113 -6.61 -11.07 9.05
CA LEU A 113 -7.22 -12.30 9.55
C LEU A 113 -6.23 -13.46 9.53
N SER A 114 -5.38 -13.58 8.50
CA SER A 114 -4.33 -14.59 8.44
C SER A 114 -3.24 -14.41 9.49
N GLN A 115 -2.90 -13.18 9.87
CA GLN A 115 -1.93 -12.88 10.94
C GLN A 115 -2.51 -13.10 12.34
N GLU A 116 -3.84 -13.02 12.46
CA GLU A 116 -4.59 -13.28 13.69
C GLU A 116 -4.97 -14.77 13.84
N GLN A 117 -4.78 -15.60 12.81
CA GLN A 117 -4.87 -17.06 12.96
C GLN A 117 -3.72 -17.56 13.85
N PRO A 118 -4.00 -18.44 14.83
CA PRO A 118 -3.00 -18.92 15.76
C PRO A 118 -2.21 -20.11 15.17
N ASP A 119 -1.23 -19.83 14.32
CA ASP A 119 -0.35 -20.87 13.75
C ASP A 119 0.77 -21.32 14.72
N ASP A 120 0.88 -20.75 15.92
CA ASP A 120 1.73 -21.27 17.00
C ASP A 120 0.97 -22.20 17.96
N ALA A 121 -0.36 -22.30 17.87
CA ALA A 121 -1.18 -23.06 18.84
C ALA A 121 -1.15 -24.59 18.68
N SER A 122 -0.30 -25.13 17.79
CA SER A 122 -0.02 -26.58 17.71
C SER A 122 1.46 -26.94 17.91
N ALA A 123 2.34 -26.00 18.25
CA ALA A 123 3.78 -26.26 18.25
C ALA A 123 4.32 -26.86 19.57
N ASP A 124 3.72 -26.56 20.73
CA ASP A 124 4.29 -27.00 22.04
C ASP A 124 3.54 -28.12 22.76
N ALA A 125 2.29 -28.43 22.40
CA ALA A 125 1.53 -29.52 23.05
C ALA A 125 1.92 -30.94 22.59
N VAL A 126 2.67 -31.08 21.48
CA VAL A 126 3.14 -32.38 20.96
C VAL A 126 4.57 -32.71 21.43
N ARG A 127 5.32 -31.72 21.95
CA ARG A 127 6.71 -31.93 22.37
C ARG A 127 6.85 -32.51 23.79
N LEU A 128 5.79 -32.53 24.59
CA LEU A 128 5.75 -33.13 25.94
C LEU A 128 4.95 -34.45 25.99
N GLY A 129 4.87 -35.17 24.86
CA GLY A 129 4.20 -36.48 24.78
C GLY A 129 5.14 -37.68 24.63
N LEU A 130 6.45 -37.46 24.53
CA LEU A 130 7.42 -38.51 24.18
C LEU A 130 8.46 -38.85 25.28
N ASP A 131 8.17 -38.60 26.55
CA ASP A 131 8.97 -39.18 27.64
C ASP A 131 8.10 -39.49 28.87
N ASN A 132 7.52 -40.69 28.88
CA ASN A 132 7.16 -41.38 30.11
C ASN A 132 7.02 -42.88 29.82
N ALA A 133 8.16 -43.56 29.71
CA ALA A 133 8.21 -45.01 29.86
C ALA A 133 8.21 -45.35 31.36
N PRO A 134 7.23 -46.10 31.89
CA PRO A 134 7.37 -46.65 33.24
C PRO A 134 8.40 -47.78 33.21
N LYS A 135 9.48 -47.63 33.97
CA LYS A 135 10.34 -48.78 34.31
C LYS A 135 9.61 -49.58 35.40
N ALA A 136 9.08 -50.73 35.03
CA ALA A 136 8.47 -51.68 35.95
C ALA A 136 9.51 -52.17 36.99
N PRO A 137 9.08 -52.50 38.23
CA PRO A 137 9.97 -53.00 39.28
C PRO A 137 10.59 -54.36 38.97
#